data_AF-A0A831T459-F1
#
_entry.id   AF-A0A831T459-F1
#
_cell.length_a   1.000
_cell.length_b   1.000
_cell.length_c   1.000
_cell.angle_alpha   90.00
_cell.angle_beta   90.00
_cell.angle_gamma   90.00
#
_symmetry.space_group_name_H-M   'P 1'
#
loop_
_entity.id
_entity.type
_entity.pdbx_description
1 polymer ?
#
loop_
_entity_poly.entity_id
_entity_poly.type
_entity_poly.pdbx_seq_one_letter_code
_entity_poly.pdbx_strand_id
1 'polypeptide(L)'
;MNPTQLLGRLLLATASMFLLAGLEPADAAPPFESWPEKAKQLWKEGQGYQERGYYRAALAAYEDAIEEGMAGFPRIHLHKAQCWYAQGEYRRAERQYDWFLARFDSTYACNECMRLAYEGRAKARAALGDATGAMADYDTALTLYKKELAKRDDKNVTTPIYYQNPEYRPARTTSRIIPSGWVELVNTWERPVTFRVNGTAYRLWPGERQVVTVPGLRFTYEIDGIQPLSERLLDAGQGRTIHVYRR
;
A
#
# COMPACT_ATOMS: atom_id res chain seq x y z
N MET A 1 -35.51 -64.68 -3.34
CA MET A 1 -35.76 -64.80 -1.88
C MET A 1 -34.55 -65.53 -1.31
N ASN A 2 -33.69 -65.01 -0.43
CA ASN A 2 -33.84 -63.96 0.57
C ASN A 2 -32.64 -62.98 0.59
N PRO A 3 -32.79 -61.79 1.20
CA PRO A 3 -31.91 -60.63 1.14
C PRO A 3 -31.07 -60.43 2.41
N THR A 4 -29.85 -59.91 2.28
CA THR A 4 -29.12 -59.12 3.30
C THR A 4 -27.82 -58.59 2.68
N GLN A 5 -27.91 -57.47 1.96
CA GLN A 5 -27.26 -56.20 2.31
C GLN A 5 -25.72 -56.20 2.20
N LEU A 6 -25.13 -55.70 1.11
CA LEU A 6 -24.75 -54.28 0.93
C LEU A 6 -24.05 -53.69 2.15
N LEU A 7 -22.73 -53.51 2.09
CA LEU A 7 -22.04 -52.38 2.71
C LEU A 7 -20.72 -52.12 1.95
N GLY A 8 -20.84 -51.34 0.88
CA GLY A 8 -19.70 -50.73 0.19
C GLY A 8 -19.25 -49.45 0.90
N ARG A 9 -17.93 -49.22 0.84
CA ARG A 9 -17.24 -47.92 0.96
C ARG A 9 -17.53 -47.10 2.22
N LEU A 10 -16.73 -47.32 3.27
CA LEU A 10 -16.43 -46.31 4.29
C LEU A 10 -15.20 -45.50 3.84
N LEU A 11 -15.44 -44.45 3.04
CA LEU A 11 -14.59 -43.27 3.02
C LEU A 11 -15.25 -42.30 4.00
N LEU A 12 -14.65 -42.12 5.18
CA LEU A 12 -15.06 -41.12 6.16
C LEU A 12 -14.75 -39.72 5.59
N ALA A 13 -15.67 -39.24 4.76
CA ALA A 13 -15.86 -37.83 4.47
C ALA A 13 -16.69 -37.24 5.62
N THR A 14 -16.03 -36.58 6.57
CA THR A 14 -16.69 -35.63 7.48
C THR A 14 -16.03 -34.27 7.35
N ALA A 15 -16.28 -33.65 6.21
CA ALA A 15 -16.19 -32.20 6.03
C ALA A 15 -17.30 -31.80 5.05
N SER A 16 -18.54 -31.80 5.55
CA SER A 16 -19.67 -31.20 4.85
C SER A 16 -20.67 -30.69 5.89
N MET A 17 -20.36 -29.54 6.44
CA MET A 17 -21.36 -28.60 6.91
C MET A 17 -21.13 -27.30 6.11
N PHE A 18 -21.60 -27.33 4.86
CA PHE A 18 -21.60 -26.20 3.95
C PHE A 18 -23.05 -26.03 3.49
N LEU A 19 -23.83 -25.16 4.13
CA LEU A 19 -24.86 -24.34 3.48
C LEU A 19 -25.57 -23.42 4.51
N LEU A 20 -24.94 -22.30 4.83
CA LEU A 20 -25.62 -21.00 4.85
C LEU A 20 -24.58 -19.89 4.64
N ALA A 21 -23.64 -20.13 3.71
CA ALA A 21 -22.63 -19.17 3.36
C ALA A 21 -23.25 -18.15 2.40
N GLY A 22 -23.53 -16.95 2.91
CA GLY A 22 -23.38 -15.77 2.06
C GLY A 22 -21.98 -15.87 1.45
N LEU A 23 -21.91 -15.94 0.12
CA LEU A 23 -20.66 -16.02 -0.62
C LEU A 23 -19.80 -14.81 -0.22
N GLU A 24 -18.86 -15.01 0.70
CA GLU A 24 -17.77 -14.05 0.86
C GLU A 24 -17.07 -13.99 -0.51
N PRO A 25 -16.80 -12.78 -1.05
CA PRO A 25 -16.14 -12.67 -2.33
C PRO A 25 -14.82 -13.42 -2.25
N ALA A 26 -14.48 -14.17 -3.31
CA ALA A 26 -13.28 -15.01 -3.37
C ALA A 26 -11.97 -14.27 -3.06
N ASP A 27 -12.01 -12.94 -3.09
CA ASP A 27 -10.91 -12.02 -2.84
C ASP A 27 -10.92 -11.37 -1.44
N ALA A 28 -11.81 -11.77 -0.52
CA ALA A 28 -11.79 -11.29 0.87
C ALA A 28 -10.73 -12.04 1.70
N ALA A 29 -10.08 -11.34 2.65
CA ALA A 29 -9.25 -12.02 3.63
C ALA A 29 -10.10 -13.01 4.45
N PRO A 30 -9.61 -14.25 4.65
CA PRO A 30 -10.38 -15.25 5.37
C PRO A 30 -10.59 -14.81 6.83
N PRO A 31 -11.70 -15.23 7.47
CA PRO A 31 -12.07 -14.79 8.81
C PRO A 31 -10.96 -15.15 9.81
N PHE A 32 -10.81 -14.34 10.87
CA PHE A 32 -9.73 -14.50 11.83
C PHE A 32 -9.68 -15.91 12.43
N GLU A 33 -10.84 -16.54 12.61
CA GLU A 33 -11.00 -17.86 13.21
C GLU A 33 -10.38 -18.97 12.36
N SER A 34 -10.32 -18.79 11.03
CA SER A 34 -9.83 -19.79 10.08
C SER A 34 -8.30 -19.97 10.09
N TRP A 35 -7.57 -19.03 10.69
CA TRP A 35 -6.11 -19.10 10.77
C TRP A 35 -5.64 -20.12 11.83
N PRO A 36 -4.42 -20.68 11.68
CA PRO A 36 -3.88 -21.67 12.62
C PRO A 36 -3.85 -21.15 14.07
N GLU A 37 -4.26 -21.98 15.04
CA GLU A 37 -4.35 -21.57 16.45
C GLU A 37 -3.03 -21.04 17.02
N LYS A 38 -1.93 -21.74 16.74
CA LYS A 38 -0.60 -21.32 17.18
C LYS A 38 -0.23 -19.94 16.62
N ALA A 39 -0.50 -19.71 15.34
CA ALA A 39 -0.26 -18.41 14.71
C ALA A 39 -1.13 -17.30 15.33
N LYS A 40 -2.41 -17.59 15.63
CA LYS A 40 -3.31 -16.63 16.29
C LYS A 40 -2.85 -16.27 17.69
N GLN A 41 -2.33 -17.23 18.44
CA GLN A 41 -1.75 -16.98 19.76
C GLN A 41 -0.53 -16.05 19.65
N LEU A 42 0.41 -16.36 18.77
CA LEU A 42 1.60 -15.54 18.53
C LEU A 42 1.26 -14.11 18.08
N TRP A 43 0.24 -13.95 17.22
CA TRP A 43 -0.25 -12.64 16.84
C TRP A 43 -0.79 -11.84 18.05
N LYS A 44 -1.60 -12.47 18.92
CA LYS A 44 -2.09 -11.84 20.16
C LYS A 44 -0.96 -11.50 21.13
N GLU A 45 0.03 -12.37 21.25
CA GLU A 45 1.24 -12.10 22.05
C GLU A 45 1.99 -10.88 21.51
N GLY A 46 2.17 -10.81 20.19
CA GLY A 46 2.75 -9.65 19.51
C GLY A 46 2.00 -8.34 19.80
N GLN A 47 0.67 -8.37 19.76
CA GLN A 47 -0.15 -7.21 20.15
C GLN A 47 0.08 -6.81 21.61
N GLY A 48 0.09 -7.79 22.52
CA GLY A 48 0.35 -7.54 23.93
C GLY A 48 1.76 -6.98 24.18
N TYR A 49 2.77 -7.38 23.41
CA TYR A 49 4.10 -6.78 23.48
C TYR A 49 4.10 -5.35 22.94
N GLN A 50 3.41 -5.10 21.83
CA GLN A 50 3.30 -3.77 21.21
C GLN A 50 2.63 -2.76 22.14
N GLU A 51 1.51 -3.13 22.79
CA GLU A 51 0.79 -2.29 23.74
C GLU A 51 1.64 -1.89 24.95
N ARG A 52 2.57 -2.76 25.36
CA ARG A 52 3.53 -2.50 26.45
C ARG A 52 4.78 -1.77 25.99
N GLY A 53 4.91 -1.46 24.70
CA GLY A 53 6.08 -0.79 24.12
C GLY A 53 7.28 -1.71 23.87
N TYR A 54 7.12 -3.03 24.02
CA TYR A 54 8.17 -4.01 23.75
C TYR A 54 8.25 -4.35 22.25
N TYR A 55 8.54 -3.34 21.43
CA TYR A 55 8.42 -3.43 19.97
C TYR A 55 9.30 -4.52 19.32
N ARG A 56 10.48 -4.82 19.88
CA ARG A 56 11.31 -5.93 19.38
C ARG A 56 10.66 -7.30 19.60
N ALA A 57 10.10 -7.51 20.80
CA ALA A 57 9.39 -8.74 21.12
C ALA A 57 8.10 -8.87 20.29
N ALA A 58 7.40 -7.75 20.07
CA ALA A 58 6.23 -7.71 19.20
C ALA A 58 6.58 -8.14 17.76
N LEU A 59 7.64 -7.58 17.19
CA LEU A 59 8.11 -7.94 15.85
C LEU A 59 8.46 -9.42 15.72
N ALA A 60 9.16 -9.99 16.71
CA ALA A 60 9.49 -11.41 16.72
C ALA A 60 8.22 -12.29 16.76
N ALA A 61 7.29 -12.00 17.66
CA ALA A 61 6.02 -12.74 17.75
C ALA A 61 5.17 -12.61 16.47
N TYR A 62 5.20 -11.45 15.81
CA TYR A 62 4.56 -11.29 14.50
C TYR A 62 5.26 -12.07 13.38
N GLU A 63 6.58 -12.22 13.43
CA GLU A 63 7.35 -13.04 12.49
C GLU A 63 7.04 -14.52 12.69
N ASP A 64 7.03 -14.99 13.93
CA ASP A 64 6.65 -16.37 14.27
C ASP A 64 5.21 -16.68 13.81
N ALA A 65 4.26 -15.77 14.03
CA ALA A 65 2.89 -15.94 13.54
C ALA A 65 2.79 -16.03 12.01
N ILE A 66 3.63 -15.28 11.28
CA ILE A 66 3.69 -15.36 9.81
C ILE A 66 4.22 -16.73 9.37
N GLU A 67 5.28 -17.22 10.00
CA GLU A 67 5.88 -18.53 9.73
C GLU A 67 4.92 -19.68 10.04
N GLU A 68 4.10 -19.53 11.08
CA GLU A 68 3.04 -20.47 11.46
C GLU A 68 1.78 -20.39 10.58
N GLY A 69 1.86 -19.69 9.44
CA GLY A 69 0.84 -19.73 8.39
C GLY A 69 -0.06 -18.50 8.30
N MET A 70 0.27 -17.40 8.98
CA MET A 70 -0.52 -16.16 8.97
C MET A 70 0.03 -15.08 8.01
N ALA A 71 0.85 -15.47 7.04
CA ALA A 71 1.45 -14.54 6.07
C ALA A 71 0.42 -13.73 5.26
N GLY A 72 -0.76 -14.29 5.01
CA GLY A 72 -1.84 -13.60 4.29
C GLY A 72 -2.67 -12.64 5.15
N PHE A 73 -2.51 -12.63 6.47
CA PHE A 73 -3.36 -11.79 7.33
C PHE A 73 -2.90 -10.32 7.31
N PRO A 74 -3.68 -9.38 6.76
CA PRO A 74 -3.18 -8.02 6.50
C PRO A 74 -2.75 -7.26 7.76
N ARG A 75 -3.49 -7.42 8.87
CA ARG A 75 -3.26 -6.66 10.10
C ARG A 75 -1.87 -6.90 10.69
N ILE A 76 -1.33 -8.12 10.57
CA ILE A 76 -0.01 -8.43 11.13
C ILE A 76 1.08 -7.54 10.52
N HIS A 77 0.99 -7.28 9.22
CA HIS A 77 1.94 -6.47 8.48
C HIS A 77 1.84 -4.98 8.83
N LEU A 78 0.62 -4.49 9.10
CA LEU A 78 0.42 -3.13 9.62
C LEU A 78 1.03 -2.96 11.01
N HIS A 79 0.82 -3.94 11.89
CA HIS A 79 1.39 -3.92 13.24
C HIS A 79 2.93 -3.96 13.21
N LYS A 80 3.53 -4.78 12.34
CA LYS A 80 4.99 -4.75 12.12
C LYS A 80 5.50 -3.36 11.72
N ALA A 81 4.85 -2.72 10.75
CA ALA A 81 5.21 -1.38 10.30
C ALA A 81 5.10 -0.34 11.44
N GLN A 82 4.05 -0.43 12.26
CA GLN A 82 3.86 0.43 13.43
C GLN A 82 4.96 0.22 14.48
N CYS A 83 5.36 -1.03 14.74
CA CYS A 83 6.48 -1.31 15.63
C CYS A 83 7.78 -0.68 15.14
N TRP A 84 8.12 -0.82 13.85
CA TRP A 84 9.30 -0.15 13.29
C TRP A 84 9.22 1.38 13.40
N TYR A 85 8.05 1.96 13.13
CA TYR A 85 7.84 3.40 13.30
C TYR A 85 8.07 3.83 14.76
N ALA A 86 7.50 3.10 15.72
CA ALA A 86 7.63 3.40 17.14
C ALA A 86 9.06 3.25 17.68
N GLN A 87 9.91 2.47 16.99
CA GLN A 87 11.34 2.36 17.29
C GLN A 87 12.20 3.41 16.59
N GLY A 88 11.61 4.33 15.82
CA GLY A 88 12.33 5.32 15.02
C GLY A 88 12.92 4.78 13.73
N GLU A 89 12.62 3.54 13.34
CA GLU A 89 13.06 2.93 12.08
C GLU A 89 12.18 3.39 10.90
N TYR A 90 12.04 4.70 10.70
CA TYR A 90 11.06 5.30 9.79
C TYR A 90 11.19 4.83 8.34
N ARG A 91 12.41 4.70 7.79
CA ARG A 91 12.60 4.15 6.42
C ARG A 91 12.14 2.70 6.29
N ARG A 92 12.26 1.91 7.36
CA ARG A 92 11.84 0.51 7.36
C ARG A 92 10.31 0.41 7.47
N ALA A 93 9.72 1.25 8.31
CA ALA A 93 8.27 1.40 8.40
C ALA A 93 7.65 1.82 7.06
N GLU A 94 8.21 2.85 6.40
CA GLU A 94 7.77 3.32 5.08
C GLU A 94 7.75 2.16 4.06
N ARG A 95 8.87 1.43 3.92
CA ARG A 95 8.95 0.28 3.00
C ARG A 95 7.93 -0.81 3.31
N GLN A 96 7.62 -1.03 4.59
CA GLN A 96 6.61 -2.02 4.97
C GLN A 96 5.21 -1.58 4.61
N TYR A 97 4.90 -0.29 4.76
CA TYR A 97 3.62 0.26 4.30
C TYR A 97 3.52 0.23 2.77
N ASP A 98 4.60 0.51 2.03
CA ASP A 98 4.66 0.34 0.58
C ASP A 98 4.37 -1.11 0.17
N TRP A 99 5.05 -2.07 0.82
CA TRP A 99 4.83 -3.48 0.57
C TRP A 99 3.37 -3.88 0.85
N PHE A 100 2.78 -3.41 1.95
CA PHE A 100 1.39 -3.67 2.30
C PHE A 100 0.43 -3.15 1.22
N LEU A 101 0.62 -1.90 0.78
CA LEU A 101 -0.21 -1.24 -0.22
C LEU A 101 -0.07 -1.86 -1.62
N ALA A 102 1.06 -2.52 -1.91
CA ALA A 102 1.26 -3.26 -3.15
C ALA A 102 0.64 -4.68 -3.10
N ARG A 103 0.61 -5.30 -1.90
CA ARG A 103 0.19 -6.69 -1.73
C ARG A 103 -1.32 -6.85 -1.51
N PHE A 104 -1.94 -5.86 -0.88
CA PHE A 104 -3.32 -5.91 -0.47
C PHE A 104 -4.10 -4.72 -1.01
N ASP A 105 -5.39 -4.92 -1.25
CA ASP A 105 -6.32 -3.88 -1.61
C ASP A 105 -7.49 -3.79 -0.62
N SER A 106 -8.42 -2.87 -0.85
CA SER A 106 -9.59 -2.70 0.02
C SER A 106 -10.54 -3.89 0.04
N THR A 107 -10.57 -4.72 -1.01
CA THR A 107 -11.43 -5.90 -1.07
C THR A 107 -10.91 -7.03 -0.19
N TYR A 108 -9.58 -7.20 -0.18
CA TYR A 108 -8.93 -8.19 0.65
C TYR A 108 -8.74 -7.71 2.09
N ALA A 109 -8.11 -6.54 2.29
CA ALA A 109 -7.64 -6.14 3.60
C ALA A 109 -8.65 -5.43 4.48
N CYS A 110 -9.69 -4.80 3.94
CA CYS A 110 -10.56 -3.81 4.58
C CYS A 110 -10.17 -2.35 4.30
N ASN A 111 -11.17 -1.48 4.12
CA ASN A 111 -10.97 -0.03 3.94
C ASN A 111 -10.21 0.61 5.11
N GLU A 112 -10.53 0.20 6.33
CA GLU A 112 -9.88 0.68 7.55
C GLU A 112 -8.38 0.33 7.55
N CYS A 113 -8.03 -0.83 7.02
CA CYS A 113 -6.68 -1.34 6.93
C CYS A 113 -5.86 -0.55 5.89
N MET A 114 -6.47 -0.26 4.74
CA MET A 114 -5.91 0.65 3.73
C MET A 114 -5.71 2.06 4.29
N ARG A 115 -6.70 2.59 5.00
CA ARG A 115 -6.61 3.91 5.65
C ARG A 115 -5.45 3.98 6.62
N LEU A 116 -5.30 2.98 7.50
CA LEU A 116 -4.20 2.89 8.45
C LEU A 116 -2.83 2.75 7.77
N ALA A 117 -2.74 2.07 6.63
CA ALA A 117 -1.50 1.95 5.86
C ALA A 117 -1.05 3.30 5.29
N TYR A 118 -1.96 4.03 4.64
CA TYR A 118 -1.67 5.38 4.13
C TYR A 118 -1.31 6.34 5.27
N GLU A 119 -2.06 6.32 6.38
CA GLU A 119 -1.76 7.15 7.55
C GLU A 119 -0.38 6.83 8.15
N GLY A 120 -0.04 5.55 8.25
CA GLY A 120 1.26 5.10 8.75
C GLY A 120 2.41 5.48 7.83
N ARG A 121 2.25 5.30 6.50
CA ARG A 121 3.25 5.72 5.51
C ARG A 121 3.46 7.23 5.54
N ALA A 122 2.39 7.99 5.65
CA ALA A 122 2.45 9.44 5.76
C ALA A 122 3.25 9.90 6.99
N LYS A 123 3.02 9.28 8.16
CA LYS A 123 3.81 9.55 9.38
C LYS A 123 5.29 9.24 9.15
N ALA A 124 5.59 8.09 8.55
CA ALA A 124 6.96 7.69 8.26
C ALA A 124 7.66 8.67 7.30
N ARG A 125 6.99 9.08 6.21
CA ARG A 125 7.48 10.07 5.24
C ARG A 125 7.71 11.44 5.87
N ALA A 126 6.77 11.91 6.69
CA ALA A 126 6.92 13.16 7.42
C ALA A 126 8.15 13.13 8.34
N ALA A 127 8.36 12.04 9.07
CA ALA A 127 9.54 11.85 9.91
C ALA A 127 10.86 11.78 9.11
N LEU A 128 10.79 11.43 7.82
CA LEU A 128 11.92 11.41 6.89
C LEU A 128 12.11 12.73 6.12
N GLY A 129 11.26 13.72 6.35
CA GLY A 129 11.29 15.03 5.68
C GLY A 129 10.55 15.10 4.34
N ASP A 130 9.88 14.02 3.91
CA ASP A 130 9.02 14.03 2.72
C ASP A 130 7.60 14.51 3.06
N ALA A 131 7.48 15.82 3.28
CA ALA A 131 6.21 16.44 3.62
C ALA A 131 5.18 16.32 2.47
N THR A 132 5.62 16.42 1.21
CA THR A 132 4.74 16.35 0.05
C THR A 132 4.14 14.96 -0.13
N GLY A 133 4.97 13.91 -0.03
CA GLY A 133 4.50 12.52 -0.06
C GLY A 133 3.60 12.18 1.13
N ALA A 134 3.90 12.71 2.32
CA ALA A 134 3.06 12.55 3.50
C ALA A 134 1.66 13.17 3.32
N MET A 135 1.57 14.39 2.79
CA MET A 135 0.29 15.05 2.53
C MET A 135 -0.57 14.25 1.54
N ALA A 136 0.02 13.75 0.45
CA ALA A 136 -0.70 12.96 -0.54
C ALA A 136 -1.28 11.66 0.06
N ASP A 137 -0.54 11.03 0.97
CA ASP A 137 -1.00 9.84 1.70
C ASP A 137 -2.12 10.17 2.69
N TYR A 138 -2.03 11.28 3.42
CA TYR A 138 -3.12 11.72 4.30
C TYR A 138 -4.40 12.06 3.54
N ASP A 139 -4.30 12.69 2.36
CA ASP A 139 -5.45 12.97 1.51
C ASP A 139 -6.14 11.67 1.06
N THR A 140 -5.35 10.65 0.76
CA THR A 140 -5.85 9.32 0.39
C THR A 140 -6.54 8.65 1.58
N ALA A 141 -5.92 8.67 2.77
CA ALA A 141 -6.51 8.13 3.99
C ALA A 141 -7.84 8.83 4.35
N LEU A 142 -7.91 10.17 4.21
CA LEU A 142 -9.13 10.93 4.42
C LEU A 142 -10.23 10.55 3.43
N THR A 143 -9.87 10.30 2.17
CA THR A 143 -10.82 9.87 1.14
C THR A 143 -11.40 8.50 1.47
N LEU A 144 -10.57 7.55 1.93
CA LEU A 144 -11.02 6.22 2.36
C LEU A 144 -11.94 6.31 3.59
N TYR A 145 -11.57 7.15 4.56
CA TYR A 145 -12.39 7.41 5.75
C TYR A 145 -13.79 7.95 5.39
N LYS A 146 -13.87 8.94 4.49
CA LYS A 146 -15.15 9.49 4.03
C LYS A 146 -16.01 8.43 3.34
N LYS A 147 -15.41 7.54 2.53
CA LYS A 147 -16.13 6.43 1.90
C LYS A 147 -16.71 5.47 2.94
N GLU A 148 -16.00 5.22 4.03
CA GLU A 148 -16.49 4.38 5.13
C GLU A 148 -17.63 5.05 5.90
N LEU A 149 -17.51 6.33 6.21
CA LEU A 149 -18.57 7.11 6.85
C LEU A 149 -19.86 7.13 6.02
N ALA A 150 -19.74 7.38 4.72
CA ALA A 150 -20.89 7.39 3.82
C ALA A 150 -21.63 6.04 3.79
N LYS A 151 -20.92 4.91 3.98
CA LYS A 151 -21.53 3.58 4.08
C LYS A 151 -22.26 3.33 5.40
N ARG A 152 -21.84 4.00 6.48
CA ARG A 152 -22.43 3.84 7.82
C ARG A 152 -23.68 4.69 8.04
N ASP A 153 -24.06 5.51 7.05
CA ASP A 153 -25.12 6.53 7.11
C ASP A 153 -24.95 7.51 8.30
N ASP A 154 -23.72 7.62 8.80
CA ASP A 154 -23.38 8.42 9.96
C ASP A 154 -22.97 9.82 9.50
N LYS A 155 -23.98 10.70 9.39
CA LYS A 155 -23.81 12.10 8.99
C LYS A 155 -23.14 12.97 10.05
N ASN A 156 -22.85 12.44 11.24
CA ASN A 156 -22.45 13.22 12.41
C ASN A 156 -21.00 12.95 12.86
N VAL A 157 -20.20 12.24 12.08
CA VAL A 157 -18.82 11.95 12.47
C VAL A 157 -17.88 13.10 12.14
N THR A 158 -17.36 13.72 13.20
CA THR A 158 -16.29 14.71 13.16
C THR A 158 -15.00 14.07 12.63
N THR A 159 -14.37 14.69 11.62
CA THR A 159 -13.05 14.26 11.13
C THR A 159 -12.04 14.15 12.29
N PRO A 160 -11.22 13.09 12.38
CA PRO A 160 -10.24 12.95 13.46
C PRO A 160 -9.32 14.18 13.54
N ILE A 161 -8.97 14.60 14.75
CA ILE A 161 -8.24 15.86 15.08
C ILE A 161 -6.96 16.02 14.23
N TYR A 162 -6.31 14.92 13.88
CA TYR A 162 -5.15 14.90 13.00
C TYR A 162 -5.42 15.55 11.62
N TYR A 163 -6.58 15.29 11.01
CA TYR A 163 -7.02 15.89 9.74
C TYR A 163 -7.55 17.33 9.89
N GLN A 164 -7.59 17.85 11.12
CA GLN A 164 -8.05 19.20 11.44
C GLN A 164 -6.91 20.17 11.73
N ASN A 165 -5.69 19.67 12.00
CA ASN A 165 -4.52 20.49 12.27
C ASN A 165 -4.16 21.33 11.02
N PRO A 166 -4.09 22.67 11.11
CA PRO A 166 -3.77 23.58 10.00
C PRO A 166 -2.44 23.26 9.29
N GLU A 167 -1.44 22.74 10.00
CA GLU A 167 -0.15 22.32 9.41
C GLU A 167 -0.30 21.11 8.48
N TYR A 168 -1.32 20.27 8.70
CA TYR A 168 -1.65 19.08 7.92
C TYR A 168 -2.94 19.27 7.10
N ARG A 169 -3.51 20.48 7.11
CA ARG A 169 -4.65 20.82 6.25
C ARG A 169 -4.11 20.84 4.83
N PRO A 170 -4.80 20.21 3.86
CA PRO A 170 -4.62 20.69 2.51
C PRO A 170 -4.92 22.20 2.56
N ALA A 171 -4.14 23.00 1.85
CA ALA A 171 -4.64 24.31 1.43
C ALA A 171 -6.09 24.10 0.98
N ARG A 172 -6.99 25.06 1.23
CA ARG A 172 -8.32 25.03 0.60
C ARG A 172 -8.11 25.13 -0.91
N THR A 173 -7.72 24.02 -1.50
CA THR A 173 -7.61 23.79 -2.91
C THR A 173 -9.03 23.43 -3.25
N THR A 174 -9.80 24.44 -3.65
CA THR A 174 -10.71 24.24 -4.76
C THR A 174 -10.00 23.29 -5.70
N SER A 175 -10.52 22.06 -5.87
CA SER A 175 -9.92 21.04 -6.72
C SER A 175 -9.69 21.65 -8.10
N ARG A 176 -8.52 22.24 -8.29
CA ARG A 176 -7.92 22.43 -9.58
C ARG A 176 -7.32 21.07 -9.79
N ILE A 177 -8.07 20.19 -10.44
CA ILE A 177 -7.51 19.01 -11.08
C ILE A 177 -6.31 19.53 -11.86
N ILE A 178 -5.11 19.38 -11.32
CA ILE A 178 -3.89 19.67 -12.05
C ILE A 178 -3.82 18.50 -13.01
N PRO A 179 -4.10 18.70 -14.30
CA PRO A 179 -4.13 17.57 -15.21
C PRO A 179 -2.71 17.01 -15.23
N SER A 180 -2.54 15.74 -14.88
CA SER A 180 -1.25 15.06 -14.84
C SER A 180 -1.04 14.28 -16.13
N GLY A 181 0.22 14.19 -16.53
CA GLY A 181 0.67 13.30 -17.60
C GLY A 181 1.75 12.36 -17.08
N TRP A 182 2.24 11.49 -17.95
CA TRP A 182 3.39 10.64 -17.63
C TRP A 182 4.46 10.77 -18.69
N VAL A 183 5.70 10.60 -18.27
CA VAL A 183 6.87 10.58 -19.15
C VAL A 183 7.58 9.27 -18.97
N GLU A 184 7.71 8.50 -20.03
CA GLU A 184 8.52 7.28 -20.03
C GLU A 184 9.94 7.61 -20.48
N LEU A 185 10.90 7.39 -19.60
CA LEU A 185 12.33 7.56 -19.86
C LEU A 185 12.88 6.23 -20.35
N VAL A 186 13.54 6.23 -21.50
CA VAL A 186 14.11 5.00 -22.08
C VAL A 186 15.57 5.23 -22.44
N ASN A 187 16.46 4.49 -21.79
CA ASN A 187 17.87 4.50 -22.11
C ASN A 187 18.20 3.40 -23.13
N THR A 188 18.27 3.76 -24.42
CA THR A 188 18.76 2.85 -25.47
C THR A 188 20.26 3.02 -25.77
N TRP A 189 20.99 3.76 -24.94
CA TRP A 189 22.43 3.96 -25.09
C TRP A 189 23.23 2.86 -24.35
N GLU A 190 24.49 2.68 -24.74
CA GLU A 190 25.40 1.67 -24.19
C GLU A 190 26.03 2.07 -22.85
N ARG A 191 25.74 3.28 -22.36
CA ARG A 191 26.21 3.79 -21.07
C ARG A 191 25.04 4.24 -20.19
N PRO A 192 25.24 4.30 -18.85
CA PRO A 192 24.25 4.87 -17.96
C PRO A 192 24.01 6.34 -18.27
N VAL A 193 22.75 6.75 -18.18
CA VAL A 193 22.31 8.12 -18.48
C VAL A 193 21.54 8.68 -17.30
N THR A 194 21.77 9.95 -16.99
CA THR A 194 20.96 10.69 -16.01
C THR A 194 19.98 11.59 -16.76
N PHE A 195 18.71 11.25 -16.66
CA PHE A 195 17.61 12.15 -17.04
C PHE A 195 17.30 13.05 -15.85
N ARG A 196 16.95 14.30 -16.10
CA ARG A 196 16.35 15.17 -15.08
C ARG A 196 14.99 15.59 -15.58
N VAL A 197 13.93 15.26 -14.84
CA VAL A 197 12.56 15.67 -15.15
C VAL A 197 12.08 16.59 -14.04
N ASN A 198 11.72 17.83 -14.38
CA ASN A 198 11.40 18.89 -13.42
C ASN A 198 12.48 19.08 -12.33
N GLY A 199 13.75 18.88 -12.70
CA GLY A 199 14.89 18.98 -11.78
C GLY A 199 15.20 17.71 -10.98
N THR A 200 14.30 16.72 -10.94
CA THR A 200 14.54 15.43 -10.27
C THR A 200 15.34 14.50 -11.17
N ALA A 201 16.44 13.94 -10.64
CA ALA A 201 17.35 13.08 -11.39
C ALA A 201 16.93 11.61 -11.36
N TYR A 202 16.97 10.97 -12.53
CA TYR A 202 16.67 9.56 -12.78
C TYR A 202 17.83 8.95 -13.56
N ARG A 203 18.60 8.08 -12.90
CA ARG A 203 19.74 7.41 -13.51
C ARG A 203 19.29 6.05 -14.03
N LEU A 204 19.36 5.87 -15.35
CA LEU A 204 18.96 4.65 -16.05
C LEU A 204 20.19 3.95 -16.64
N TRP A 205 20.30 2.65 -16.42
CA TRP A 205 21.30 1.78 -17.07
C TRP A 205 20.89 1.43 -18.51
N PRO A 206 21.83 0.94 -19.33
CA PRO A 206 21.53 0.51 -20.70
C PRO A 206 20.36 -0.48 -20.76
N GLY A 207 19.34 -0.16 -21.57
CA GLY A 207 18.13 -0.97 -21.75
C GLY A 207 17.02 -0.75 -20.72
N GLU A 208 17.25 0.08 -19.69
CA GLU A 208 16.23 0.39 -18.69
C GLU A 208 15.19 1.38 -19.21
N ARG A 209 13.97 1.21 -18.70
CA ARG A 209 12.86 2.12 -18.88
C ARG A 209 12.23 2.48 -17.54
N GLN A 210 11.84 3.73 -17.36
CA GLN A 210 11.20 4.20 -16.13
C GLN A 210 10.09 5.19 -16.46
N VAL A 211 8.89 4.96 -15.91
CA VAL A 211 7.76 5.89 -16.05
C VAL A 211 7.77 6.87 -14.88
N VAL A 212 7.68 8.17 -15.20
CA VAL A 212 7.67 9.28 -14.26
C VAL A 212 6.37 10.06 -14.44
N THR A 213 5.58 10.16 -13.37
CA THR A 213 4.38 10.99 -13.37
C THR A 213 4.77 12.46 -13.25
N VAL A 214 4.22 13.30 -14.11
CA VAL A 214 4.46 14.74 -14.07
C VAL A 214 3.19 15.46 -13.62
N PRO A 215 3.24 16.22 -12.50
CA PRO A 215 2.13 17.05 -12.08
C PRO A 215 2.01 18.26 -13.01
N GLY A 216 0.98 18.30 -13.83
CA GLY A 216 0.70 19.39 -14.76
C GLY A 216 0.91 19.01 -16.23
N LEU A 217 0.34 19.84 -17.11
CA LEU A 217 0.46 19.74 -18.57
C LEU A 217 1.78 20.28 -19.11
N ARG A 218 2.73 20.61 -18.23
CA ARG A 218 4.01 21.22 -18.59
C ARG A 218 5.11 20.59 -17.75
N PHE A 219 6.19 20.21 -18.41
CA PHE A 219 7.36 19.66 -17.74
C PHE A 219 8.64 20.12 -18.41
N THR A 220 9.70 20.18 -17.62
CA THR A 220 11.06 20.37 -18.13
C THR A 220 11.80 19.05 -18.09
N TYR A 221 12.67 18.84 -19.06
CA TYR A 221 13.61 17.72 -19.01
C TYR A 221 14.96 18.11 -19.58
N GLU A 222 16.00 17.48 -19.05
CA GLU A 222 17.33 17.46 -19.62
C GLU A 222 17.93 16.08 -19.46
N ILE A 223 18.98 15.82 -20.23
CA ILE A 223 19.75 14.60 -20.15
C ILE A 223 21.20 15.03 -20.02
N ASP A 224 21.83 14.75 -18.88
CA ASP A 224 23.14 15.26 -18.52
C ASP A 224 24.16 14.98 -19.64
N GLY A 225 24.69 16.06 -20.24
CA GLY A 225 25.68 15.98 -21.33
C GLY A 225 25.15 15.57 -22.72
N ILE A 226 23.85 15.33 -22.88
CA ILE A 226 23.24 14.89 -24.15
C ILE A 226 22.18 15.88 -24.64
N GLN A 227 21.21 16.22 -23.78
CA GLN A 227 20.08 17.09 -24.11
C GLN A 227 20.04 18.25 -23.11
N PRO A 228 20.16 19.50 -23.55
CA PRO A 228 20.03 20.66 -22.66
C PRO A 228 18.58 20.81 -22.17
N LEU A 229 18.41 21.53 -21.05
CA LEU A 229 17.11 21.84 -20.47
C LEU A 229 16.10 22.31 -21.51
N SER A 230 15.04 21.53 -21.63
CA SER A 230 13.98 21.70 -22.61
C SER A 230 12.62 21.69 -21.91
N GLU A 231 11.74 22.61 -22.28
CA GLU A 231 10.36 22.64 -21.79
C GLU A 231 9.42 21.96 -22.81
N ARG A 232 8.45 21.19 -22.31
CA ARG A 232 7.44 20.50 -23.12
C ARG A 232 6.08 20.60 -22.46
N LEU A 233 5.06 20.47 -23.31
CA LEU A 233 3.66 20.35 -22.92
C LEU A 233 3.17 18.91 -23.12
N LEU A 234 2.21 18.51 -22.29
CA LEU A 234 1.42 17.26 -22.38
C LEU A 234 -0.05 17.65 -22.41
N ASP A 235 -0.91 16.82 -22.98
CA ASP A 235 -2.36 16.89 -22.74
C ASP A 235 -2.74 16.05 -21.50
N ALA A 236 -3.93 16.32 -20.96
CA ALA A 236 -4.40 15.66 -19.73
C ALA A 236 -4.52 14.14 -19.93
N GLY A 237 -3.81 13.36 -19.11
CA GLY A 237 -3.79 11.89 -19.23
C GLY A 237 -2.94 11.36 -20.39
N GLN A 238 -2.22 12.21 -21.12
CA GLN A 238 -1.32 11.78 -22.19
C GLN A 238 0.07 11.44 -21.65
N GLY A 239 0.66 10.41 -22.25
CA GLY A 239 2.03 9.99 -22.03
C GLY A 239 2.98 10.46 -23.12
N ARG A 240 4.25 10.67 -22.77
CA ARG A 240 5.30 10.87 -23.76
C ARG A 240 6.54 10.08 -23.45
N THR A 241 7.09 9.40 -24.45
CA THR A 241 8.35 8.67 -24.30
C THR A 241 9.52 9.54 -24.73
N ILE A 242 10.57 9.59 -23.91
CA ILE A 242 11.84 10.27 -24.18
C ILE A 242 12.89 9.20 -24.44
N HIS A 243 13.29 9.11 -25.70
CA HIS A 243 14.32 8.18 -26.15
C HIS A 243 15.68 8.87 -26.21
N VAL A 244 16.69 8.19 -25.68
CA VAL A 244 18.10 8.50 -25.97
C VAL A 244 18.59 7.53 -27.02
N TYR A 245 18.60 7.97 -28.28
CA TYR A 245 19.07 7.17 -29.40
C TYR A 245 20.59 7.16 -29.50
N ARG A 246 21.11 6.08 -30.10
CA ARG A 246 22.47 6.03 -30.65
C ARG A 246 22.57 7.07 -31.76
N ARG A 247 23.57 7.96 -31.70
CA ARG A 247 23.95 8.80 -32.84
C ARG A 247 24.70 7.97 -33.87
#